data_AF-A0A9X4E8N2-F1
#
_entry.id   AF-A0A9X4E8N2-F1
#
_cell.length_a   1.000
_cell.length_b   1.000
_cell.length_c   1.000
_cell.angle_alpha   90.00
_cell.angle_beta   90.00
_cell.angle_gamma   90.00
#
_symmetry.space_group_name_H-M   'P 1'
#
loop_
_entity.id
_entity.type
_entity.pdbx_description
1 polymer ?
#
loop_
_entity_poly.entity_id
_entity_poly.type
_entity_poly.pdbx_seq_one_letter_code
_entity_poly.pdbx_strand_id
1 'polypeptide(L)'
;MTGLAAVLLLSGCSFFEADEPEAGQAPAPSHGLLQSLSGSGSQATPAPTAPVASPAPAAPVRVAQAPVTPDAAPPPVAAQVSAPPVQAPPASITRAPITQAPTADTIMPGAVGQADRAPKTGGLPLDGHINPRPDPVDAQKLVEQADAQMAGKDGKSATPENMASALALFEQAMGRGSLKAREALALYYYYGRGTAKDPQRAAEVVKPAAEGGLGMAALIYGQLYNSGGIPGAPDEAQYWYNIARRAGCAPCVTTHQEFLNSIEAKLKLPASKGQGDLLSDAIVLSGISDDADGVKREYTTLGILYPGWKRVEQRLLQENGRKYDQMTLENGRQHRVRVYFDITDWYGAGHKAGS
;
A
#
# COMPACT_ATOMS: atom_id res chain seq x y z
N MET A 1 2.60 20.23 -57.88
CA MET A 1 1.46 19.83 -57.01
C MET A 1 1.86 18.51 -56.37
N THR A 2 2.83 18.41 -55.44
CA THR A 2 3.13 19.19 -54.22
C THR A 2 1.97 19.24 -53.23
N GLY A 3 2.18 18.72 -52.01
CA GLY A 3 1.17 18.68 -50.94
C GLY A 3 1.47 17.74 -49.75
N LEU A 4 2.69 17.75 -49.20
CA LEU A 4 2.99 17.16 -47.88
C LEU A 4 2.70 18.19 -46.76
N ALA A 5 2.04 17.79 -45.68
CA ALA A 5 2.10 18.42 -44.33
C ALA A 5 1.34 17.49 -43.34
N ALA A 6 2.01 16.83 -42.38
CA ALA A 6 2.61 17.34 -41.14
C ALA A 6 1.61 17.39 -39.96
N VAL A 7 1.66 16.35 -39.11
CA VAL A 7 1.08 16.36 -37.75
C VAL A 7 2.22 16.69 -36.78
N LEU A 8 2.06 17.78 -36.03
CA LEU A 8 3.05 18.26 -35.08
C LEU A 8 2.93 17.53 -33.73
N LEU A 9 4.04 16.93 -33.29
CA LEU A 9 4.26 16.53 -31.90
C LEU A 9 4.66 17.77 -31.08
N LEU A 10 4.14 17.90 -29.86
CA LEU A 10 4.75 18.72 -28.83
C LEU A 10 4.84 17.96 -27.50
N SER A 11 6.08 17.78 -27.06
CA SER A 11 6.51 17.44 -25.70
C SER A 11 6.00 18.49 -24.69
N GLY A 12 5.99 18.28 -23.37
CA GLY A 12 6.42 17.13 -22.58
C GLY A 12 6.91 17.61 -21.20
N CYS A 13 7.05 16.70 -20.23
CA CYS A 13 7.75 16.95 -18.96
C CYS A 13 8.63 15.75 -18.63
N SER A 14 9.94 15.89 -18.85
CA SER A 14 10.89 14.84 -18.52
C SER A 14 11.30 14.90 -17.05
N PHE A 15 11.15 13.75 -16.41
CA PHE A 15 12.05 13.14 -15.45
C PHE A 15 13.43 13.83 -15.29
N PHE A 16 13.86 14.04 -14.04
CA PHE A 16 15.20 14.49 -13.69
C PHE A 16 15.94 13.33 -13.02
N GLU A 17 16.92 12.77 -13.71
CA GLU A 17 17.78 11.68 -13.23
C GLU A 17 19.17 12.25 -12.96
N ALA A 18 19.76 11.89 -11.82
CA ALA A 18 21.05 12.42 -11.38
C ALA A 18 22.15 11.40 -11.67
N ASP A 19 23.27 11.87 -12.20
CA ASP A 19 24.51 11.08 -12.29
C ASP A 19 25.75 11.98 -12.09
N GLU A 20 26.85 11.39 -11.63
CA GLU A 20 28.00 12.10 -11.05
C GLU A 20 29.05 12.58 -12.08
N PRO A 21 29.92 13.56 -11.75
CA PRO A 21 31.02 13.99 -12.61
C PRO A 21 32.35 13.29 -12.29
N GLU A 22 32.89 12.52 -13.23
CA GLU A 22 34.31 12.13 -13.24
C GLU A 22 35.24 13.29 -13.68
N ALA A 23 36.51 13.22 -13.27
CA ALA A 23 37.52 14.24 -13.52
C ALA A 23 38.35 13.99 -14.80
N GLY A 24 38.81 15.05 -15.48
CA GLY A 24 39.74 14.91 -16.61
C GLY A 24 40.33 16.21 -17.14
N GLN A 25 41.64 16.38 -16.93
CA GLN A 25 42.65 17.25 -17.60
C GLN A 25 42.23 18.38 -18.59
N ALA A 26 42.82 19.56 -18.38
CA ALA A 26 42.94 20.63 -19.38
C ALA A 26 43.98 20.30 -20.49
N PRO A 27 44.08 21.10 -21.58
CA PRO A 27 44.92 22.30 -21.51
C PRO A 27 44.42 23.55 -22.28
N ALA A 28 45.00 24.71 -21.92
CA ALA A 28 45.01 25.97 -22.71
C ALA A 28 46.17 25.92 -23.76
N PRO A 29 46.55 26.96 -24.55
CA PRO A 29 46.34 28.42 -24.41
C PRO A 29 45.95 29.10 -25.76
N SER A 30 46.13 30.39 -26.10
CA SER A 30 46.60 31.65 -25.46
C SER A 30 46.04 32.86 -26.24
N HIS A 31 45.92 34.04 -25.60
CA HIS A 31 46.50 35.34 -26.03
C HIS A 31 45.66 36.60 -25.68
N GLY A 32 46.27 37.47 -24.86
CA GLY A 32 46.14 38.93 -24.92
C GLY A 32 44.94 39.60 -24.19
N LEU A 33 45.09 40.81 -23.63
CA LEU A 33 46.30 41.60 -23.36
C LEU A 33 45.94 42.75 -22.36
N LEU A 34 46.90 43.15 -21.50
CA LEU A 34 46.95 44.39 -20.66
C LEU A 34 45.94 44.52 -19.49
N GLN A 35 46.38 44.60 -18.22
CA GLN A 35 47.13 45.67 -17.51
C GLN A 35 46.27 46.93 -17.26
N SER A 36 45.72 47.07 -16.04
CA SER A 36 46.21 47.89 -14.90
C SER A 36 45.81 49.39 -15.04
N LEU A 37 45.40 50.10 -13.98
CA LEU A 37 46.16 50.45 -12.77
C LEU A 37 45.24 50.76 -11.56
N SER A 38 45.80 50.63 -10.36
CA SER A 38 45.21 51.07 -9.10
C SER A 38 45.28 52.59 -8.92
N GLY A 39 44.26 53.20 -8.29
CA GLY A 39 44.24 54.63 -7.91
C GLY A 39 43.58 54.81 -6.53
N SER A 40 44.20 55.60 -5.66
CA SER A 40 43.90 55.63 -4.21
C SER A 40 42.98 56.79 -3.78
N GLY A 41 42.07 56.49 -2.85
CA GLY A 41 41.82 57.31 -1.66
C GLY A 41 40.93 58.57 -1.77
N SER A 42 39.82 58.57 -1.02
CA SER A 42 39.52 59.63 -0.04
C SER A 42 38.37 59.27 0.92
N GLN A 43 38.36 59.95 2.07
CA GLN A 43 37.56 59.67 3.26
C GLN A 43 36.17 60.34 3.20
N ALA A 44 35.15 59.72 3.80
CA ALA A 44 34.09 60.42 4.53
C ALA A 44 33.29 59.47 5.45
N THR A 45 33.32 59.75 6.75
CA THR A 45 32.28 59.42 7.76
C THR A 45 31.94 60.74 8.47
N PRO A 46 30.90 60.88 9.33
CA PRO A 46 30.01 59.86 9.90
C PRO A 46 28.50 60.22 9.95
N ALA A 47 27.66 59.24 10.32
CA ALA A 47 26.55 59.40 11.27
C ALA A 47 26.01 58.00 11.68
N PRO A 48 25.66 57.74 12.96
CA PRO A 48 25.35 56.39 13.43
C PRO A 48 23.89 55.99 13.19
N THR A 49 23.68 54.81 12.60
CA THR A 49 22.39 54.09 12.64
C THR A 49 22.21 53.43 14.01
N ALA A 50 21.02 53.57 14.60
CA ALA A 50 20.70 52.90 15.86
C ALA A 50 20.62 51.37 15.67
N PRO A 51 21.09 50.56 16.64
CA PRO A 51 20.96 49.11 16.56
C PRO A 51 19.50 48.68 16.74
N VAL A 52 18.93 48.01 15.73
CA VAL A 52 17.69 47.26 15.89
C VAL A 52 17.98 46.08 16.81
N ALA A 53 17.27 46.02 17.95
CA ALA A 53 17.50 44.97 18.94
C ALA A 53 17.05 43.60 18.42
N SER A 54 17.93 42.61 18.51
CA SER A 54 17.56 41.20 18.43
C SER A 54 16.59 40.86 19.57
N PRO A 55 15.51 40.10 19.34
CA PRO A 55 14.62 39.68 20.40
C PRO A 55 15.36 38.71 21.36
N ALA A 56 15.26 38.99 22.65
CA ALA A 56 15.79 38.11 23.70
C ALA A 56 15.01 36.77 23.74
N PRO A 57 15.65 35.66 24.17
CA PRO A 57 14.95 34.39 24.34
C PRO A 57 13.85 34.51 25.41
N ALA A 58 12.68 33.94 25.12
CA ALA A 58 11.55 33.96 26.05
C ALA A 58 11.88 33.22 27.35
N ALA A 59 11.49 33.81 28.49
CA ALA A 59 11.63 33.19 29.81
C ALA A 59 10.76 31.91 29.92
N PRO A 60 11.18 30.90 30.70
CA PRO A 60 10.43 29.66 30.84
C PRO A 60 9.08 29.90 31.51
N VAL A 61 8.00 29.46 30.86
CA VAL A 61 6.65 29.49 31.42
C VAL A 61 6.60 28.58 32.64
N ARG A 62 6.31 29.18 33.81
CA ARG A 62 6.19 28.47 35.07
C ARG A 62 4.85 27.74 35.13
N VAL A 63 4.86 26.43 34.88
CA VAL A 63 3.65 25.58 35.01
C VAL A 63 3.21 25.59 36.48
N ALA A 64 1.97 26.02 36.72
CA ALA A 64 1.37 25.95 38.05
C ALA A 64 1.10 24.48 38.41
N GLN A 65 1.62 24.03 39.55
CA GLN A 65 1.34 22.70 40.08
C GLN A 65 -0.08 22.68 40.68
N ALA A 66 -0.90 21.71 40.26
CA ALA A 66 -2.17 21.42 40.91
C ALA A 66 -1.93 20.81 42.31
N PRO A 67 -2.83 21.03 43.28
CA PRO A 67 -2.64 20.52 44.64
C PRO A 67 -2.71 18.99 44.69
N VAL A 68 -1.79 18.39 45.44
CA VAL A 68 -1.70 16.94 45.63
C VAL A 68 -2.67 16.51 46.73
N THR A 69 -3.70 15.75 46.39
CA THR A 69 -4.50 15.02 47.38
C THR A 69 -3.82 13.69 47.72
N PRO A 70 -3.53 13.38 48.98
CA PRO A 70 -3.13 12.04 49.37
C PRO A 70 -4.33 11.09 49.36
N ASP A 71 -4.03 9.80 49.22
CA ASP A 71 -4.94 8.65 49.39
C ASP A 71 -5.98 8.41 48.26
N ALA A 72 -5.48 7.81 47.18
CA ALA A 72 -6.27 6.95 46.30
C ALA A 72 -5.47 5.66 46.06
N ALA A 73 -6.05 4.51 46.41
CA ALA A 73 -5.37 3.21 46.32
C ALA A 73 -4.95 2.87 44.87
N PRO A 74 -3.80 2.20 44.67
CA PRO A 74 -3.38 1.81 43.32
C PRO A 74 -4.38 0.83 42.69
N PRO A 75 -4.67 0.96 41.38
CA PRO A 75 -5.48 -0.03 40.68
C PRO A 75 -4.82 -1.42 40.75
N PRO A 76 -5.60 -2.52 40.79
CA PRO A 76 -5.05 -3.85 40.94
C PRO A 76 -4.12 -4.18 39.76
N VAL A 77 -2.92 -4.65 40.09
CA VAL A 77 -1.95 -5.16 39.11
C VAL A 77 -2.62 -6.27 38.31
N ALA A 78 -2.81 -6.04 37.01
CA ALA A 78 -3.33 -7.06 36.11
C ALA A 78 -2.40 -8.28 36.18
N ALA A 79 -2.95 -9.43 36.57
CA ALA A 79 -2.19 -10.66 36.72
C ALA A 79 -1.44 -10.98 35.41
N GLN A 80 -0.20 -11.44 35.52
CA GLN A 80 0.55 -11.95 34.38
C GLN A 80 -0.20 -13.15 33.79
N VAL A 81 -0.91 -12.93 32.68
CA VAL A 81 -1.48 -14.00 31.88
C VAL A 81 -0.31 -14.68 31.18
N SER A 82 0.17 -15.78 31.75
CA SER A 82 1.15 -16.65 31.11
C SER A 82 0.64 -17.03 29.72
N ALA A 83 1.48 -16.86 28.70
CA ALA A 83 1.13 -17.26 27.34
C ALA A 83 0.74 -18.75 27.33
N PRO A 84 -0.38 -19.14 26.70
CA PRO A 84 -0.73 -20.55 26.56
C PRO A 84 0.37 -21.27 25.76
N PRO A 85 0.68 -22.54 26.09
CA PRO A 85 1.72 -23.28 25.38
C PRO A 85 1.37 -23.38 23.90
N VAL A 86 2.37 -23.12 23.04
CA VAL A 86 2.27 -23.34 21.60
C VAL A 86 1.92 -24.81 21.36
N GLN A 87 0.69 -25.07 20.92
CA GLN A 87 0.29 -26.42 20.54
C GLN A 87 1.13 -26.84 19.33
N ALA A 88 1.84 -27.97 19.46
CA ALA A 88 2.49 -28.60 18.32
C ALA A 88 1.43 -28.93 17.24
N PRO A 89 1.76 -28.78 15.95
CA PRO A 89 0.83 -29.13 14.88
C PRO A 89 0.44 -30.62 15.00
N PRO A 90 -0.80 -30.99 14.66
CA PRO A 90 -1.22 -32.39 14.73
C PRO A 90 -0.34 -33.25 13.81
N ALA A 91 0.23 -34.31 14.39
CA ALA A 91 0.81 -35.38 13.59
C ALA A 91 -0.29 -35.96 12.68
N SER A 92 0.10 -36.33 11.45
CA SER A 92 -0.78 -36.79 10.36
C SER A 92 -1.55 -35.68 9.62
N ILE A 93 -0.84 -34.98 8.72
CA ILE A 93 -1.45 -34.22 7.62
C ILE A 93 -1.88 -35.22 6.52
N THR A 94 -3.10 -35.74 6.60
CA THR A 94 -3.68 -36.50 5.48
C THR A 94 -4.23 -35.54 4.44
N ARG A 95 -3.57 -35.43 3.27
CA ARG A 95 -3.99 -34.56 2.16
C ARG A 95 -5.30 -35.08 1.55
N ALA A 96 -6.18 -34.18 1.12
CA ALA A 96 -7.42 -34.55 0.44
C ALA A 96 -7.13 -35.28 -0.88
N PRO A 97 -7.94 -36.28 -1.29
CA PRO A 97 -7.75 -37.00 -2.53
C PRO A 97 -7.96 -36.10 -3.76
N ILE A 98 -7.36 -36.48 -4.88
CA ILE A 98 -7.44 -35.75 -6.15
C ILE A 98 -8.88 -35.81 -6.69
N THR A 99 -9.66 -34.76 -6.45
CA THR A 99 -10.82 -34.46 -7.30
C THR A 99 -10.32 -33.95 -8.63
N GLN A 100 -10.50 -34.72 -9.69
CA GLN A 100 -10.22 -34.29 -11.06
C GLN A 100 -11.05 -33.04 -11.39
N ALA A 101 -10.40 -32.01 -11.92
CA ALA A 101 -11.12 -30.95 -12.62
C ALA A 101 -11.82 -31.55 -13.86
N PRO A 102 -12.99 -31.05 -14.27
CA PRO A 102 -13.69 -31.57 -15.44
C PRO A 102 -12.81 -31.44 -16.70
N THR A 103 -12.74 -32.50 -17.50
CA THR A 103 -11.91 -32.57 -18.71
C THR A 103 -12.50 -31.77 -19.86
N ALA A 104 -11.63 -31.24 -20.73
CA ALA A 104 -11.97 -30.22 -21.72
C ALA A 104 -12.83 -30.69 -22.92
N ASP A 105 -13.12 -31.99 -23.05
CA ASP A 105 -13.77 -32.57 -24.25
C ASP A 105 -15.28 -32.87 -24.10
N THR A 106 -15.93 -32.44 -23.03
CA THR A 106 -17.40 -32.46 -22.97
C THR A 106 -17.96 -31.12 -23.44
N ILE A 107 -18.22 -30.99 -24.74
CA ILE A 107 -18.94 -29.84 -25.31
C ILE A 107 -20.38 -29.84 -24.81
N MET A 108 -20.64 -29.08 -23.75
CA MET A 108 -21.97 -28.65 -23.35
C MET A 108 -22.29 -27.31 -24.02
N PRO A 109 -23.29 -27.23 -24.92
CA PRO A 109 -23.72 -25.96 -25.49
C PRO A 109 -24.45 -25.13 -24.43
N GLY A 110 -23.71 -24.30 -23.68
CA GLY A 110 -24.28 -23.44 -22.65
C GLY A 110 -23.33 -22.87 -21.59
N ALA A 111 -22.06 -23.26 -21.56
CA ALA A 111 -21.11 -22.88 -20.49
C ALA A 111 -20.16 -21.72 -20.85
N VAL A 112 -20.67 -20.63 -21.43
CA VAL A 112 -19.98 -19.33 -21.33
C VAL A 112 -20.57 -18.59 -20.13
N GLY A 113 -19.79 -18.53 -19.04
CA GLY A 113 -20.09 -17.66 -17.90
C GLY A 113 -20.67 -18.35 -16.67
N GLN A 114 -19.81 -18.53 -15.67
CA GLN A 114 -20.02 -17.83 -14.41
C GLN A 114 -18.65 -17.58 -13.78
N ALA A 115 -18.18 -16.33 -13.85
CA ALA A 115 -17.32 -15.81 -12.79
C ALA A 115 -18.06 -16.04 -11.47
N ASP A 116 -17.35 -16.49 -10.43
CA ASP A 116 -17.93 -16.80 -9.12
C ASP A 116 -18.89 -15.68 -8.73
N ARG A 117 -20.20 -15.99 -8.67
CA ARG A 117 -21.20 -15.01 -8.26
C ARG A 117 -20.76 -14.49 -6.90
N ALA A 118 -20.69 -13.17 -6.78
CA ALA A 118 -20.27 -12.49 -5.55
C ALA A 118 -20.90 -13.19 -4.33
N PRO A 119 -20.09 -13.52 -3.30
CA PRO A 119 -20.56 -14.35 -2.20
C PRO A 119 -21.86 -13.79 -1.62
N LYS A 120 -22.80 -14.67 -1.24
CA LYS A 120 -24.12 -14.25 -0.72
C LYS A 120 -24.03 -13.38 0.55
N THR A 121 -22.86 -13.35 1.19
CA THR A 121 -22.40 -12.35 2.15
C THR A 121 -21.62 -11.27 1.41
N GLY A 122 -22.15 -10.04 1.34
CA GLY A 122 -21.62 -8.96 0.50
C GLY A 122 -20.18 -8.57 0.78
N GLY A 123 -19.25 -9.16 0.03
CA GLY A 123 -17.81 -8.91 0.09
C GLY A 123 -17.18 -9.00 -1.30
N LEU A 124 -15.94 -8.52 -1.40
CA LEU A 124 -15.21 -8.44 -2.67
C LEU A 124 -14.95 -9.83 -3.29
N PRO A 125 -14.78 -9.91 -4.63
CA PRO A 125 -14.40 -11.16 -5.29
C PRO A 125 -13.11 -11.73 -4.68
N LEU A 126 -13.05 -13.04 -4.48
CA LEU A 126 -11.82 -13.68 -4.01
C LEU A 126 -10.72 -13.67 -5.08
N ASP A 127 -11.10 -13.68 -6.36
CA ASP A 127 -10.19 -13.80 -7.50
C ASP A 127 -10.37 -12.72 -8.57
N GLY A 128 -9.38 -12.61 -9.45
CA GLY A 128 -9.40 -11.70 -10.59
C GLY A 128 -9.35 -10.23 -10.19
N HIS A 129 -9.56 -9.35 -11.17
CA HIS A 129 -9.55 -7.91 -10.97
C HIS A 129 -10.77 -7.42 -10.18
N ILE A 130 -10.53 -6.49 -9.26
CA ILE A 130 -11.57 -5.85 -8.47
C ILE A 130 -11.99 -4.56 -9.19
N ASN A 131 -13.23 -4.53 -9.68
CA ASN A 131 -13.79 -3.37 -10.36
C ASN A 131 -14.77 -2.66 -9.40
N PRO A 132 -14.40 -1.50 -8.83
CA PRO A 132 -15.28 -0.74 -7.93
C PRO A 132 -16.51 -0.20 -8.68
N ARG A 133 -17.64 -0.12 -7.98
CA ARG A 133 -18.86 0.47 -8.53
C ARG A 133 -18.64 1.96 -8.81
N PRO A 134 -19.09 2.51 -9.96
CA PRO A 134 -19.04 3.96 -10.20
C PRO A 134 -19.94 4.72 -9.22
N ASP A 135 -19.44 5.87 -8.75
CA ASP A 135 -20.17 6.78 -7.88
C ASP A 135 -21.44 7.35 -8.55
N PRO A 136 -22.45 7.82 -7.79
CA PRO A 136 -23.57 8.57 -8.33
C PRO A 136 -23.12 9.83 -9.09
N VAL A 137 -23.74 10.12 -10.24
CA VAL A 137 -23.31 11.19 -11.17
C VAL A 137 -23.30 12.58 -10.52
N ASP A 138 -24.22 12.84 -9.60
CA ASP A 138 -24.28 14.10 -8.84
C ASP A 138 -23.20 14.19 -7.76
N ALA A 139 -22.80 13.07 -7.17
CA ALA A 139 -21.65 12.96 -6.27
C ALA A 139 -20.31 13.09 -7.03
N GLN A 140 -20.21 12.53 -8.25
CA GLN A 140 -19.03 12.69 -9.11
C GLN A 140 -18.73 14.16 -9.42
N LYS A 141 -19.77 14.97 -9.71
CA LYS A 141 -19.62 16.42 -9.96
C LYS A 141 -19.10 17.18 -8.75
N LEU A 142 -19.44 16.76 -7.54
CA LEU A 142 -18.91 17.36 -6.31
C LEU A 142 -17.45 16.96 -6.06
N VAL A 143 -17.07 15.72 -6.36
CA VAL A 143 -15.67 15.26 -6.35
C VAL A 143 -14.84 16.08 -7.35
N GLU A 144 -15.29 16.23 -8.59
CA GLU A 144 -14.61 17.04 -9.62
C GLU A 144 -14.42 18.51 -9.19
N GLN A 145 -15.42 19.11 -8.54
CA GLN A 145 -15.32 20.47 -7.98
C GLN A 145 -14.33 20.55 -6.80
N ALA A 146 -14.29 19.52 -5.95
CA ALA A 146 -13.35 19.45 -4.84
C ALA A 146 -11.90 19.28 -5.34
N ASP A 147 -11.67 18.37 -6.29
CA ASP A 147 -10.38 18.14 -6.94
C ASP A 147 -9.86 19.43 -7.61
N ALA A 148 -10.73 20.17 -8.31
CA ALA A 148 -10.39 21.46 -8.91
C ALA A 148 -10.00 22.53 -7.87
N GLN A 149 -10.58 22.50 -6.66
CA GLN A 149 -10.17 23.38 -5.57
C GLN A 149 -8.83 22.96 -4.96
N MET A 150 -8.56 21.64 -4.85
CA MET A 150 -7.28 21.10 -4.35
C MET A 150 -6.12 21.27 -5.32
N ALA A 151 -6.38 21.29 -6.62
CA ALA A 151 -5.38 21.62 -7.64
C ALA A 151 -4.90 23.08 -7.56
N GLY A 152 -5.71 23.98 -6.99
CA GLY A 152 -5.45 25.41 -6.99
C GLY A 152 -5.66 26.06 -8.36
N LYS A 153 -5.05 27.23 -8.59
CA LYS A 153 -5.16 27.98 -9.86
C LYS A 153 -3.79 28.39 -10.36
N ASP A 154 -3.62 28.42 -11.68
CA ASP A 154 -2.44 28.95 -12.38
C ASP A 154 -1.11 28.33 -11.90
N GLY A 155 -1.12 27.01 -11.63
CA GLY A 155 0.04 26.26 -11.14
C GLY A 155 0.42 26.50 -9.67
N LYS A 156 -0.39 27.25 -8.91
CA LYS A 156 -0.19 27.48 -7.48
C LYS A 156 -0.92 26.44 -6.65
N SER A 157 -0.26 25.93 -5.62
CA SER A 157 -0.86 25.07 -4.59
C SER A 157 -2.14 25.69 -4.00
N ALA A 158 -3.11 24.85 -3.62
CA ALA A 158 -4.33 25.29 -2.95
C ALA A 158 -4.05 26.11 -1.68
N THR A 159 -4.82 27.18 -1.47
CA THR A 159 -4.83 27.93 -0.22
C THR A 159 -5.55 27.13 0.89
N PRO A 160 -5.35 27.45 2.18
CA PRO A 160 -6.12 26.82 3.26
C PRO A 160 -7.64 26.94 3.08
N GLU A 161 -8.11 28.05 2.51
CA GLU A 161 -9.52 28.29 2.18
C GLU A 161 -10.02 27.34 1.08
N ASN A 162 -9.25 27.15 0.01
CA ASN A 162 -9.55 26.17 -1.04
C ASN A 162 -9.58 24.75 -0.46
N MET A 163 -8.64 24.41 0.43
CA MET A 163 -8.61 23.10 1.07
C MET A 163 -9.84 22.85 1.95
N ALA A 164 -10.22 23.82 2.78
CA ALA A 164 -11.42 23.71 3.62
C ALA A 164 -12.70 23.57 2.78
N SER A 165 -12.81 24.35 1.69
CA SER A 165 -13.93 24.26 0.75
C SER A 165 -13.99 22.90 0.02
N ALA A 166 -12.84 22.36 -0.40
CA ALA A 166 -12.78 21.06 -1.06
C ALA A 166 -13.17 19.92 -0.10
N LEU A 167 -12.69 19.95 1.14
CA LEU A 167 -13.09 18.99 2.18
C LEU A 167 -14.62 19.01 2.39
N ALA A 168 -15.24 20.19 2.44
CA ALA A 168 -16.69 20.32 2.55
C ALA A 168 -17.45 19.79 1.30
N LEU A 169 -16.87 19.88 0.10
CA LEU A 169 -17.44 19.28 -1.11
C LEU A 169 -17.29 17.75 -1.12
N PHE A 170 -16.16 17.20 -0.67
CA PHE A 170 -16.01 15.76 -0.49
C PHE A 170 -16.97 15.23 0.60
N GLU A 171 -17.20 15.95 1.70
CA GLU A 171 -18.20 15.55 2.71
C GLU A 171 -19.62 15.48 2.13
N GLN A 172 -19.99 16.44 1.27
CA GLN A 172 -21.27 16.40 0.53
C GLN A 172 -21.35 15.23 -0.47
N ALA A 173 -20.27 14.94 -1.19
CA ALA A 173 -20.20 13.82 -2.12
C ALA A 173 -20.27 12.46 -1.38
N MET A 174 -19.59 12.34 -0.24
CA MET A 174 -19.67 11.19 0.65
C MET A 174 -21.09 10.98 1.19
N GLY A 175 -21.79 12.06 1.57
CA GLY A 175 -23.19 12.02 1.99
C GLY A 175 -24.15 11.53 0.89
N ARG A 176 -23.77 11.68 -0.40
CA ARG A 176 -24.46 11.12 -1.56
C ARG A 176 -23.98 9.72 -1.95
N GLY A 177 -23.08 9.13 -1.17
CA GLY A 177 -22.59 7.76 -1.37
C GLY A 177 -21.38 7.62 -2.30
N SER A 178 -20.65 8.69 -2.61
CA SER A 178 -19.37 8.57 -3.34
C SER A 178 -18.32 7.84 -2.51
N LEU A 179 -17.72 6.81 -3.09
CA LEU A 179 -16.56 6.11 -2.54
C LEU A 179 -15.27 6.88 -2.82
N LYS A 180 -15.16 7.59 -3.95
CA LYS A 180 -13.98 8.43 -4.25
C LYS A 180 -13.84 9.59 -3.27
N ALA A 181 -14.96 10.20 -2.86
CA ALA A 181 -14.96 11.24 -1.84
C ALA A 181 -14.50 10.73 -0.47
N ARG A 182 -14.86 9.49 -0.11
CA ARG A 182 -14.35 8.81 1.09
C ARG A 182 -12.84 8.57 1.01
N GLU A 183 -12.36 8.06 -0.13
CA GLU A 183 -10.93 7.89 -0.40
C GLU A 183 -10.16 9.21 -0.25
N ALA A 184 -10.65 10.28 -0.87
CA ALA A 184 -10.05 11.61 -0.79
C ALA A 184 -10.04 12.15 0.65
N LEU A 185 -11.18 12.16 1.36
CA LEU A 185 -11.25 12.61 2.75
C LEU A 185 -10.29 11.84 3.67
N ALA A 186 -10.25 10.51 3.53
CA ALA A 186 -9.34 9.68 4.31
C ALA A 186 -7.87 10.00 4.04
N LEU A 187 -7.50 10.27 2.78
CA LEU A 187 -6.15 10.72 2.42
C LEU A 187 -5.77 12.02 3.15
N TYR A 188 -6.71 12.97 3.24
CA TYR A 188 -6.48 14.25 3.94
C TYR A 188 -6.38 14.09 5.46
N TYR A 189 -7.23 13.27 6.09
CA TYR A 189 -7.10 12.93 7.51
C TYR A 189 -5.82 12.13 7.81
N TYR A 190 -5.40 11.23 6.92
CA TYR A 190 -4.20 10.42 7.10
C TYR A 190 -2.90 11.25 7.06
N TYR A 191 -2.81 12.22 6.15
CA TYR A 191 -1.65 13.11 6.03
C TYR A 191 -1.73 14.41 6.85
N GLY A 192 -2.91 14.82 7.31
CA GLY A 192 -3.10 16.12 7.97
C GLY A 192 -2.91 17.31 7.01
N ARG A 193 -3.43 17.21 5.79
CA ARG A 193 -3.36 18.29 4.78
C ARG A 193 -4.69 19.02 4.72
N GLY A 194 -4.72 20.30 5.10
CA GLY A 194 -5.96 21.09 5.23
C GLY A 194 -6.82 20.74 6.46
N THR A 195 -6.39 19.76 7.27
CA THR A 195 -7.02 19.28 8.49
C THR A 195 -5.93 18.80 9.45
N ALA A 196 -6.24 18.63 10.75
CA ALA A 196 -5.37 17.87 11.64
C ALA A 196 -5.23 16.41 11.16
N LYS A 197 -4.09 15.78 11.45
CA LYS A 197 -3.88 14.34 11.19
C LYS A 197 -4.70 13.52 12.17
N ASP A 198 -5.51 12.61 11.64
CA ASP A 198 -6.44 11.76 12.39
C ASP A 198 -6.52 10.36 11.75
N PRO A 199 -5.65 9.41 12.15
CA PRO A 199 -5.63 8.05 11.62
C PRO A 199 -6.93 7.26 11.87
N GLN A 200 -7.59 7.52 13.00
CA GLN A 200 -8.83 6.87 13.39
C GLN A 200 -9.98 7.30 12.48
N ARG A 201 -10.18 8.61 12.28
CA ARG A 201 -11.17 9.14 11.34
C ARG A 201 -10.84 8.78 9.90
N ALA A 202 -9.56 8.75 9.52
CA ALA A 202 -9.14 8.24 8.21
C ALA A 202 -9.60 6.78 8.00
N ALA A 203 -9.42 5.91 9.01
CA ALA A 203 -9.85 4.52 8.96
C ALA A 203 -11.38 4.35 8.86
N GLU A 204 -12.13 5.12 9.66
CA GLU A 204 -13.61 5.10 9.64
C GLU A 204 -14.16 5.53 8.27
N VAL A 205 -13.60 6.59 7.69
CA VAL A 205 -14.04 7.13 6.39
C VAL A 205 -13.60 6.25 5.23
N VAL A 206 -12.38 5.69 5.25
CA VAL A 206 -11.84 4.89 4.14
C VAL A 206 -12.43 3.49 4.06
N LYS A 207 -12.78 2.88 5.19
CA LYS A 207 -13.20 1.48 5.27
C LYS A 207 -14.30 1.13 4.24
N PRO A 208 -15.41 1.88 4.10
CA PRO A 208 -16.45 1.56 3.10
C PRO A 208 -16.00 1.72 1.64
N ALA A 209 -14.96 2.53 1.38
CA ALA A 209 -14.37 2.67 0.05
C ALA A 209 -13.42 1.52 -0.28
N ALA A 210 -12.63 1.06 0.71
CA ALA A 210 -11.81 -0.14 0.61
C ALA A 210 -12.68 -1.40 0.42
N GLU A 211 -13.72 -1.58 1.24
CA GLU A 211 -14.73 -2.65 1.10
C GLU A 211 -15.51 -2.56 -0.22
N GLY A 212 -15.66 -1.36 -0.78
CA GLY A 212 -16.23 -1.11 -2.11
C GLY A 212 -15.27 -1.37 -3.28
N GLY A 213 -14.02 -1.77 -3.01
CA GLY A 213 -13.04 -2.19 -4.01
C GLY A 213 -12.24 -1.05 -4.65
N LEU A 214 -12.24 0.15 -4.07
CA LEU A 214 -11.32 1.21 -4.53
C LEU A 214 -9.89 0.89 -4.09
N GLY A 215 -8.98 0.81 -5.06
CA GLY A 215 -7.60 0.37 -4.82
C GLY A 215 -6.79 1.31 -3.93
N MET A 216 -6.90 2.62 -4.14
CA MET A 216 -6.21 3.61 -3.30
C MET A 216 -6.81 3.67 -1.89
N ALA A 217 -8.12 3.54 -1.73
CA ALA A 217 -8.77 3.39 -0.42
C ALA A 217 -8.27 2.14 0.34
N ALA A 218 -8.18 0.99 -0.33
CA ALA A 218 -7.61 -0.22 0.25
C ALA A 218 -6.12 -0.05 0.62
N LEU A 219 -5.34 0.67 -0.18
CA LEU A 219 -3.94 1.00 0.13
C LEU A 219 -3.81 1.81 1.43
N ILE A 220 -4.60 2.89 1.56
CA ILE A 220 -4.62 3.74 2.75
C ILE A 220 -5.02 2.89 3.98
N TYR A 221 -6.01 2.01 3.83
CA TYR A 221 -6.46 1.15 4.93
C TYR A 221 -5.39 0.12 5.34
N GLY A 222 -4.71 -0.51 4.38
CA GLY A 222 -3.55 -1.37 4.64
C GLY A 222 -2.39 -0.64 5.33
N GLN A 223 -2.10 0.60 4.92
CA GLN A 223 -1.09 1.44 5.59
C GLN A 223 -1.48 1.81 7.03
N LEU A 224 -2.77 2.06 7.30
CA LEU A 224 -3.27 2.33 8.66
C LEU A 224 -3.09 1.13 9.60
N TYR A 225 -3.29 -0.10 9.12
CA TYR A 225 -2.95 -1.32 9.88
C TYR A 225 -1.43 -1.50 10.03
N ASN A 226 -0.67 -1.41 8.94
CA ASN A 226 0.78 -1.63 8.93
C ASN A 226 1.55 -0.65 9.84
N SER A 227 1.11 0.62 9.89
CA SER A 227 1.70 1.65 10.75
C SER A 227 1.25 1.60 12.21
N GLY A 228 0.31 0.71 12.56
CA GLY A 228 -0.32 0.69 13.89
C GLY A 228 -1.22 1.91 14.17
N GLY A 229 -1.62 2.64 13.13
CA GLY A 229 -2.51 3.80 13.24
C GLY A 229 -3.93 3.46 13.73
N ILE A 230 -4.33 2.19 13.63
CA ILE A 230 -5.59 1.66 14.18
C ILE A 230 -5.41 0.30 14.88
N PRO A 231 -6.28 -0.04 15.85
CA PRO A 231 -6.32 -1.37 16.45
C PRO A 231 -6.66 -2.45 15.42
N GLY A 232 -5.87 -3.51 15.43
CA GLY A 232 -6.05 -4.66 14.55
C GLY A 232 -4.87 -5.62 14.55
N ALA A 233 -3.66 -5.07 14.74
CA ALA A 233 -2.37 -5.69 14.39
C ALA A 233 -2.08 -5.59 12.87
N PRO A 234 -0.82 -5.79 12.42
CA PRO A 234 -0.48 -5.78 11.00
C PRO A 234 -0.99 -7.01 10.21
N ASP A 235 -1.81 -7.88 10.81
CA ASP A 235 -2.37 -9.12 10.24
C ASP A 235 -3.42 -8.88 9.13
N GLU A 236 -4.04 -7.70 9.12
CA GLU A 236 -4.96 -7.21 8.08
C GLU A 236 -4.21 -6.51 6.93
N ALA A 237 -2.98 -6.02 7.13
CA ALA A 237 -2.31 -5.17 6.15
C ALA A 237 -2.12 -5.89 4.79
N GLN A 238 -1.67 -7.15 4.82
CA GLN A 238 -1.50 -7.98 3.61
C GLN A 238 -2.82 -8.15 2.85
N TYR A 239 -3.94 -8.35 3.54
CA TYR A 239 -5.25 -8.52 2.93
C TYR A 239 -5.67 -7.27 2.14
N TRP A 240 -5.52 -6.09 2.74
CA TRP A 240 -5.86 -4.83 2.09
C TRP A 240 -4.89 -4.45 0.97
N TYR A 241 -3.59 -4.77 1.09
CA TYR A 241 -2.65 -4.58 -0.01
C TYR A 241 -2.97 -5.46 -1.23
N ASN A 242 -3.38 -6.72 -1.04
CA ASN A 242 -3.82 -7.57 -2.15
C ASN A 242 -5.07 -7.01 -2.84
N ILE A 243 -6.06 -6.53 -2.08
CA ILE A 243 -7.23 -5.84 -2.67
C ILE A 243 -6.80 -4.63 -3.50
N ALA A 244 -5.90 -3.81 -2.93
CA ALA A 244 -5.38 -2.61 -3.57
C ALA A 244 -4.67 -2.92 -4.91
N ARG A 245 -3.87 -4.01 -4.92
CA ARG A 245 -3.17 -4.52 -6.11
C ARG A 245 -4.13 -5.07 -7.17
N ARG A 246 -5.09 -5.91 -6.78
CA ARG A 246 -6.10 -6.51 -7.67
C ARG A 246 -7.07 -5.48 -8.26
N ALA A 247 -7.26 -4.35 -7.60
CA ALA A 247 -7.99 -3.18 -8.12
C ALA A 247 -7.18 -2.35 -9.15
N GLY A 248 -5.96 -2.76 -9.52
CA GLY A 248 -5.18 -2.15 -10.61
C GLY A 248 -4.55 -0.79 -10.26
N CYS A 249 -4.46 -0.45 -8.98
CA CYS A 249 -3.83 0.79 -8.53
C CYS A 249 -2.30 0.74 -8.73
N ALA A 250 -1.75 1.68 -9.51
CA ALA A 250 -0.32 1.67 -9.85
C ALA A 250 0.62 1.87 -8.64
N PRO A 251 0.41 2.83 -7.70
CA PRO A 251 1.21 2.93 -6.47
C PRO A 251 1.10 1.71 -5.56
N CYS A 252 0.02 0.93 -5.68
CA CYS A 252 -0.24 -0.18 -4.77
C CYS A 252 0.71 -1.35 -4.97
N VAL A 253 1.21 -1.58 -6.20
CA VAL A 253 2.18 -2.64 -6.48
C VAL A 253 3.51 -2.39 -5.77
N THR A 254 4.04 -1.15 -5.84
CA THR A 254 5.33 -0.81 -5.22
C THR A 254 5.25 -0.79 -3.71
N THR A 255 4.23 -0.15 -3.12
CA THR A 255 4.04 -0.16 -1.66
C THR A 255 3.78 -1.55 -1.09
N HIS A 256 3.08 -2.43 -1.83
CA HIS A 256 2.90 -3.82 -1.41
C HIS A 256 4.23 -4.59 -1.45
N GLN A 257 5.05 -4.41 -2.48
CA GLN A 257 6.38 -5.02 -2.54
C GLN A 257 7.30 -4.52 -1.43
N GLU A 258 7.28 -3.22 -1.11
CA GLU A 258 8.03 -2.63 0.02
C GLU A 258 7.61 -3.26 1.36
N PHE A 259 6.30 -3.46 1.57
CA PHE A 259 5.77 -4.14 2.75
C PHE A 259 6.30 -5.59 2.85
N LEU A 260 6.23 -6.36 1.76
CA LEU A 260 6.71 -7.74 1.70
C LEU A 260 8.23 -7.85 1.91
N ASN A 261 9.03 -6.97 1.30
CA ASN A 261 10.47 -6.88 1.55
C ASN A 261 10.75 -6.62 3.05
N SER A 262 9.92 -5.78 3.69
CA SER A 262 10.03 -5.51 5.13
C SER A 262 9.65 -6.71 6.00
N ILE A 263 8.74 -7.58 5.53
CA ILE A 263 8.39 -8.85 6.19
C ILE A 263 9.52 -9.86 6.01
N GLU A 264 10.06 -10.02 4.79
CA GLU A 264 11.15 -10.94 4.49
C GLU A 264 12.35 -10.66 5.41
N ALA A 265 12.78 -9.39 5.50
CA ALA A 265 13.88 -8.97 6.35
C ALA A 265 13.66 -9.21 7.86
N LYS A 266 12.42 -9.12 8.35
CA LYS A 266 12.09 -9.25 9.79
C LYS A 266 11.76 -10.66 10.22
N LEU A 267 11.01 -11.40 9.39
CA LEU A 267 10.35 -12.66 9.73
C LEU A 267 10.87 -13.86 8.92
N LYS A 268 11.85 -13.65 8.03
CA LYS A 268 12.46 -14.70 7.18
C LYS A 268 11.42 -15.42 6.32
N LEU A 269 10.64 -14.64 5.58
CA LEU A 269 9.69 -15.15 4.59
C LEU A 269 10.41 -16.10 3.62
N PRO A 270 9.84 -17.27 3.27
CA PRO A 270 10.47 -18.18 2.31
C PRO A 270 10.71 -17.51 0.95
N ALA A 271 11.96 -17.61 0.48
CA ALA A 271 12.39 -17.05 -0.81
C ALA A 271 11.49 -17.54 -1.94
N SER A 272 10.86 -16.59 -2.64
CA SER A 272 9.81 -16.87 -3.61
C SER A 272 9.67 -15.77 -4.67
N LYS A 273 8.87 -16.06 -5.70
CA LYS A 273 8.43 -15.09 -6.73
C LYS A 273 6.91 -15.12 -6.81
N GLY A 274 6.31 -14.01 -7.23
CA GLY A 274 4.85 -13.87 -7.32
C GLY A 274 4.20 -13.63 -5.95
N GLN A 275 2.99 -13.06 -5.98
CA GLN A 275 2.30 -12.56 -4.77
C GLN A 275 1.18 -13.49 -4.26
N GLY A 276 0.71 -14.41 -5.09
CA GLY A 276 -0.26 -15.45 -4.71
C GLY A 276 -1.72 -15.03 -4.66
N ASP A 277 -2.05 -13.75 -4.78
CA ASP A 277 -3.43 -13.24 -4.80
C ASP A 277 -4.08 -13.30 -6.20
N LEU A 278 -3.36 -13.78 -7.21
CA LEU A 278 -3.88 -14.16 -8.53
C LEU A 278 -3.21 -15.46 -9.01
N LEU A 279 -3.94 -16.34 -9.69
CA LEU A 279 -3.40 -17.59 -10.25
C LEU A 279 -2.27 -17.36 -11.27
N SER A 280 -2.36 -16.29 -12.06
CA SER A 280 -1.33 -15.87 -13.02
C SER A 280 -0.05 -15.33 -12.37
N ASP A 281 -0.09 -15.08 -11.06
CA ASP A 281 0.97 -14.48 -10.24
C ASP A 281 1.14 -15.29 -8.93
N ALA A 282 0.96 -16.61 -9.04
CA ALA A 282 1.05 -17.56 -7.93
C ALA A 282 2.45 -17.57 -7.31
N ILE A 283 2.53 -17.84 -6.00
CA ILE A 283 3.78 -17.91 -5.25
C ILE A 283 4.59 -19.12 -5.72
N VAL A 284 5.72 -18.89 -6.36
CA VAL A 284 6.71 -19.90 -6.74
C VAL A 284 7.78 -19.96 -5.64
N LEU A 285 7.72 -20.99 -4.79
CA LEU A 285 8.71 -21.20 -3.73
C LEU A 285 10.04 -21.70 -4.31
N SER A 286 11.16 -21.11 -3.88
CA SER A 286 12.50 -21.43 -4.42
C SER A 286 13.26 -22.43 -3.55
N GLY A 287 14.02 -23.33 -4.20
CA GLY A 287 14.94 -24.25 -3.51
C GLY A 287 14.24 -25.28 -2.61
N ILE A 288 13.15 -25.87 -3.11
CA ILE A 288 12.42 -26.97 -2.46
C ILE A 288 13.19 -28.29 -2.65
N SER A 289 13.38 -29.06 -1.59
CA SER A 289 14.04 -30.38 -1.67
C SER A 289 13.11 -31.52 -2.07
N ASP A 290 11.85 -31.46 -1.63
CA ASP A 290 10.85 -32.50 -1.76
C ASP A 290 9.44 -31.98 -1.40
N ASP A 291 8.40 -32.79 -1.64
CA ASP A 291 7.01 -32.49 -1.31
C ASP A 291 6.77 -32.04 0.15
N ALA A 292 7.55 -32.54 1.12
CA ALA A 292 7.36 -32.21 2.54
C ALA A 292 7.98 -30.86 2.90
N ASP A 293 9.15 -30.52 2.35
CA ASP A 293 9.73 -29.17 2.43
C ASP A 293 8.85 -28.13 1.71
N GLY A 294 8.34 -28.46 0.52
CA GLY A 294 7.40 -27.61 -0.23
C GLY A 294 6.17 -27.24 0.61
N VAL A 295 5.44 -28.27 1.07
CA VAL A 295 4.25 -28.10 1.93
C VAL A 295 4.56 -27.36 3.24
N LYS A 296 5.71 -27.63 3.87
CA LYS A 296 6.14 -26.92 5.07
C LYS A 296 6.36 -25.42 4.79
N ARG A 297 6.94 -25.06 3.65
CA ARG A 297 7.19 -23.67 3.26
C ARG A 297 5.93 -22.94 2.83
N GLU A 298 4.97 -23.58 2.16
CA GLU A 298 3.63 -23.02 1.93
C GLU A 298 3.00 -22.57 3.26
N TYR A 299 2.95 -23.46 4.26
CA TYR A 299 2.41 -23.12 5.59
C TYR A 299 3.22 -22.05 6.33
N THR A 300 4.55 -22.03 6.14
CA THR A 300 5.40 -20.99 6.73
C THR A 300 5.09 -19.63 6.12
N THR A 301 4.99 -19.55 4.78
CA THR A 301 4.59 -18.33 4.06
C THR A 301 3.21 -17.85 4.51
N LEU A 302 2.21 -18.73 4.57
CA LEU A 302 0.87 -18.34 5.00
C LEU A 302 0.82 -17.89 6.47
N GLY A 303 1.55 -18.57 7.37
CA GLY A 303 1.62 -18.20 8.78
C GLY A 303 2.31 -16.85 9.03
N ILE A 304 3.23 -16.44 8.14
CA ILE A 304 3.91 -15.14 8.19
C ILE A 304 3.05 -14.04 7.56
N LEU A 305 2.43 -14.29 6.41
CA LEU A 305 1.65 -13.29 5.66
C LEU A 305 0.24 -13.06 6.23
N TYR A 306 -0.35 -14.08 6.87
CA TYR A 306 -1.70 -14.07 7.43
C TYR A 306 -1.72 -14.65 8.84
N PRO A 307 -0.99 -14.07 9.80
CA PRO A 307 -0.87 -14.60 11.15
C PRO A 307 -2.24 -14.68 11.83
N GLY A 308 -2.59 -15.84 12.37
CA GLY A 308 -3.88 -16.09 13.03
C GLY A 308 -5.07 -16.34 12.10
N TRP A 309 -4.92 -16.20 10.77
CA TRP A 309 -5.96 -16.58 9.82
C TRP A 309 -6.09 -18.11 9.75
N LYS A 310 -7.32 -18.60 9.63
CA LYS A 310 -7.63 -20.03 9.55
C LYS A 310 -7.85 -20.43 8.10
N ARG A 311 -7.20 -21.51 7.66
CA ARG A 311 -7.54 -22.12 6.36
C ARG A 311 -8.93 -22.76 6.44
N VAL A 312 -9.83 -22.32 5.58
CA VAL A 312 -11.21 -22.84 5.45
C VAL A 312 -11.39 -23.73 4.22
N GLU A 313 -10.47 -23.67 3.26
CA GLU A 313 -10.52 -24.48 2.04
C GLU A 313 -9.10 -24.75 1.50
N GLN A 314 -8.92 -25.89 0.83
CA GLN A 314 -7.76 -26.20 0.02
C GLN A 314 -8.21 -26.93 -1.25
N ARG A 315 -7.64 -26.59 -2.42
CA ARG A 315 -7.86 -27.29 -3.69
C ARG A 315 -6.56 -27.43 -4.45
N LEU A 316 -6.33 -28.59 -5.05
CA LEU A 316 -5.32 -28.78 -6.08
C LEU A 316 -5.91 -28.39 -7.43
N LEU A 317 -5.28 -27.45 -8.15
CA LEU A 317 -5.66 -27.05 -9.50
C LEU A 317 -4.61 -27.52 -10.50
N GLN A 318 -5.04 -27.76 -11.75
CA GLN A 318 -4.15 -28.03 -12.87
C GLN A 318 -4.63 -27.27 -14.09
N GLU A 319 -3.74 -26.49 -14.70
CA GLU A 319 -4.05 -25.68 -15.89
C GLU A 319 -2.80 -25.59 -16.78
N ASN A 320 -2.95 -25.84 -18.09
CA ASN A 320 -1.87 -25.75 -19.08
C ASN A 320 -0.58 -26.52 -18.70
N GLY A 321 -0.74 -27.68 -18.03
CA GLY A 321 0.36 -28.52 -17.55
C GLY A 321 1.00 -28.08 -16.23
N ARG A 322 0.64 -26.90 -15.70
CA ARG A 322 1.07 -26.42 -14.38
C ARG A 322 0.13 -26.94 -13.28
N LYS A 323 0.67 -27.10 -12.08
CA LYS A 323 -0.05 -27.53 -10.87
C LYS A 323 -0.01 -26.42 -9.84
N TYR A 324 -1.14 -26.14 -9.20
CA TYR A 324 -1.24 -25.10 -8.18
C TYR A 324 -1.91 -25.63 -6.92
N ASP A 325 -1.42 -25.24 -5.74
CA ASP A 325 -2.19 -25.36 -4.50
C ASP A 325 -2.93 -24.05 -4.24
N GLN A 326 -4.25 -24.14 -4.13
CA GLN A 326 -5.13 -23.02 -3.84
C GLN A 326 -5.63 -23.14 -2.41
N MET A 327 -5.25 -22.20 -1.54
CA MET A 327 -5.69 -22.17 -0.15
C MET A 327 -6.60 -20.96 0.09
N THR A 328 -7.81 -21.18 0.60
CA THR A 328 -8.70 -20.09 1.05
C THR A 328 -8.56 -19.93 2.56
N LEU A 329 -8.23 -18.73 3.02
CA LEU A 329 -8.10 -18.37 4.43
C LEU A 329 -9.25 -17.45 4.87
N GLU A 330 -9.63 -17.52 6.14
CA GLU A 330 -10.62 -16.67 6.80
C GLU A 330 -10.12 -16.21 8.17
N ASN A 331 -10.39 -14.96 8.55
CA ASN A 331 -10.04 -14.43 9.87
C ASN A 331 -11.25 -14.22 10.79
N GLY A 332 -11.01 -13.78 12.02
CA GLY A 332 -12.06 -13.50 13.01
C GLY A 332 -13.02 -12.36 12.64
N ARG A 333 -12.76 -11.62 11.54
CA ARG A 333 -13.62 -10.58 10.97
C ARG A 333 -14.42 -11.05 9.76
N GLN A 334 -14.36 -12.35 9.43
CA GLN A 334 -14.96 -12.98 8.24
C GLN A 334 -14.41 -12.46 6.91
N HIS A 335 -13.28 -11.75 6.92
CA HIS A 335 -12.53 -11.46 5.70
C HIS A 335 -11.97 -12.78 5.17
N ARG A 336 -12.08 -12.97 3.84
CA ARG A 336 -11.57 -14.15 3.14
C ARG A 336 -10.61 -13.74 2.05
N VAL A 337 -9.54 -14.51 1.92
CA VAL A 337 -8.52 -14.37 0.87
C VAL A 337 -8.24 -15.73 0.27
N ARG A 338 -7.95 -15.76 -1.03
CA ARG A 338 -7.45 -16.94 -1.72
C ARG A 338 -5.98 -16.72 -2.05
N VAL A 339 -5.16 -17.73 -1.79
CA VAL A 339 -3.72 -17.71 -2.05
C VAL A 339 -3.37 -18.90 -2.94
N TYR A 340 -2.62 -18.63 -3.99
CA TYR A 340 -2.16 -19.58 -4.99
C TYR A 340 -0.65 -19.79 -4.84
N PHE A 341 -0.24 -21.05 -4.73
CA PHE A 341 1.15 -21.47 -4.89
C PHE A 341 1.29 -22.21 -6.21
N ASP A 342 2.36 -21.93 -6.97
CA ASP A 342 2.77 -22.82 -8.06
C ASP A 342 3.61 -23.94 -7.47
N ILE A 343 3.14 -25.17 -7.66
CA ILE A 343 3.73 -26.38 -7.11
C ILE A 343 4.21 -27.34 -8.22
N THR A 344 4.24 -26.87 -9.47
CA THR A 344 4.53 -27.66 -10.67
C THR A 344 5.85 -28.43 -10.55
N ASP A 345 6.90 -27.75 -10.10
CA ASP A 345 8.29 -28.22 -10.13
C ASP A 345 8.62 -29.22 -9.01
N TRP A 346 7.83 -29.27 -7.93
CA TRP A 346 8.11 -30.09 -6.75
C TRP A 346 7.00 -31.08 -6.38
N TYR A 347 5.72 -30.78 -6.65
CA TYR A 347 4.62 -31.64 -6.20
C TYR A 347 4.50 -32.93 -7.04
N GLY A 348 4.69 -34.07 -6.37
CA GLY A 348 4.73 -35.38 -7.02
C GLY A 348 5.92 -35.55 -7.94
N ALA A 349 6.98 -34.73 -7.80
CA ALA A 349 8.20 -34.83 -8.60
C ALA A 349 8.98 -36.12 -8.31
N GLY A 350 8.68 -36.81 -7.21
CA GLY A 350 9.23 -38.12 -6.91
C GLY A 350 10.74 -38.07 -6.77
N HIS A 351 11.23 -37.12 -5.95
CA HIS A 351 12.66 -36.95 -5.70
C HIS A 351 13.28 -38.28 -5.31
N LYS A 352 14.12 -38.82 -6.21
CA LYS A 352 14.92 -40.01 -5.91
C LYS A 352 15.82 -39.66 -4.76
N ALA A 353 15.55 -40.24 -3.59
CA ALA A 353 16.51 -40.29 -2.51
C ALA A 353 17.76 -41.02 -3.01
N GLY A 354 18.81 -40.26 -3.36
CA GLY A 354 20.16 -40.80 -3.41
C GLY A 354 20.59 -41.08 -1.96
N SER A 355 20.88 -42.32 -1.54
CA SER A 355 21.85 -43.30 -2.08
C SER A 355 23.28 -42.90 -1.75
#